data_AF-A0A662LPK8-F1
#
_entry.id   AF-A0A662LPK8-F1
#
_cell.length_a   1.000
_cell.length_b   1.000
_cell.length_c   1.000
_cell.angle_alpha   90.00
_cell.angle_beta   90.00
_cell.angle_gamma   90.00
#
_symmetry.space_group_name_H-M   'P 1'
#
loop_
_entity.id
_entity.type
_entity.pdbx_description
1 polymer ?
#
loop_
_entity_poly.entity_id
_entity_poly.type
_entity_poly.pdbx_seq_one_letter_code
_entity_poly.pdbx_strand_id
1 'polypeptide(L)'
;MYRNVTMKRICQTDLGFYDHKHQKVGSTNEKGLTKMTGDILKTLLRVLIEEDKMQISRESLISLRVLYHKYASESIRKYHADARFNNLKYDRHIEENMVEKFSRHLMDAGISYMRKPVGTRIPDWLRTISAHKKIREQLRDVVIANNE
;
A
#
# COMPACT_ATOMS: atom_id res chain seq x y z
N MET A 1 14.93 -3.93 1.85
CA MET A 1 15.32 -4.72 0.65
C MET A 1 16.55 -4.12 -0.01
N TYR A 2 16.50 -2.86 -0.49
CA TYR A 2 17.63 -2.17 -1.14
C TYR A 2 18.83 -1.86 -0.24
N ARG A 3 18.63 -1.77 1.08
CA ARG A 3 19.72 -1.66 2.07
C ARG A 3 20.60 -2.91 2.16
N ASN A 4 20.02 -4.09 1.90
CA ASN A 4 20.71 -5.38 2.08
C ASN A 4 21.04 -6.05 0.74
N VAL A 5 20.49 -5.57 -0.37
CA VAL A 5 20.61 -6.18 -1.70
C VAL A 5 20.79 -5.08 -2.74
N THR A 6 21.86 -5.16 -3.52
CA THR A 6 22.10 -4.24 -4.65
C THR A 6 20.98 -4.35 -5.69
N MET A 7 20.57 -3.25 -6.31
CA MET A 7 19.53 -3.22 -7.37
C MET A 7 19.73 -4.31 -8.44
N LYS A 8 20.97 -4.55 -8.87
CA LYS A 8 21.33 -5.57 -9.88
C LYS A 8 21.03 -7.02 -9.47
N ARG A 9 20.74 -7.27 -8.19
CA ARG A 9 20.39 -8.59 -7.64
C ARG A 9 18.90 -8.74 -7.39
N ILE A 10 18.10 -7.74 -7.79
CA ILE A 10 16.65 -7.77 -7.69
C ILE A 10 16.12 -7.95 -9.11
N CYS A 11 15.26 -8.94 -9.30
CA CYS A 11 14.56 -9.18 -10.56
C CYS A 11 13.07 -9.33 -10.28
N GLN A 12 12.27 -9.00 -11.29
CA GLN A 12 10.85 -9.29 -11.35
C GLN A 12 10.67 -10.26 -12.51
N THR A 13 9.98 -11.37 -12.28
CA THR A 13 9.66 -12.36 -13.32
C THR A 13 8.16 -12.37 -13.54
N ASP A 14 7.74 -12.60 -14.77
CA ASP A 14 6.33 -12.74 -15.10
C ASP A 14 5.83 -14.11 -14.61
N LEU A 15 4.72 -14.11 -13.87
CA LEU A 15 4.07 -15.32 -13.38
C LEU A 15 2.84 -15.70 -14.23
N GLY A 16 2.57 -14.98 -15.32
CA GLY A 16 1.42 -15.18 -16.19
C GLY A 16 0.14 -14.57 -15.61
N PHE A 17 -1.00 -15.18 -15.92
CA PHE A 17 -2.30 -14.69 -15.47
C PHE A 17 -2.50 -14.95 -13.98
N TYR A 18 -2.71 -13.87 -13.22
CA TYR A 18 -3.05 -13.92 -11.81
C TYR A 18 -4.50 -13.48 -11.60
N ASP A 19 -5.31 -14.34 -10.99
CA ASP A 19 -6.65 -13.97 -10.55
C ASP A 19 -6.54 -13.01 -9.37
N HIS A 20 -6.82 -11.74 -9.64
CA HIS A 20 -6.68 -10.68 -8.66
C HIS A 20 -7.90 -10.68 -7.73
N LYS A 21 -7.66 -11.02 -6.47
CA LYS A 21 -8.69 -10.89 -5.43
C LYS A 21 -9.09 -9.44 -5.22
N HIS A 22 -10.19 -9.02 -5.84
CA HIS A 22 -10.74 -7.68 -5.67
C HIS A 22 -11.11 -7.42 -4.22
N GLN A 23 -10.49 -6.40 -3.64
CA GLN A 23 -10.86 -5.88 -2.32
C GLN A 23 -11.85 -4.73 -2.46
N LYS A 24 -12.85 -4.71 -1.59
CA LYS A 24 -13.77 -3.56 -1.49
C LYS A 24 -13.03 -2.36 -0.90
N VAL A 25 -13.50 -1.16 -1.22
CA VAL A 25 -12.97 0.10 -0.68
C VAL A 25 -12.97 0.12 0.86
N GLY A 26 -13.93 -0.58 1.47
CA GLY A 26 -14.20 -0.53 2.90
C GLY A 26 -15.18 0.59 3.22
N SER A 27 -16.17 0.32 4.07
CA SER A 27 -17.10 1.33 4.59
C SER A 27 -16.50 2.15 5.73
N THR A 28 -15.48 1.60 6.39
CA THR A 28 -14.77 2.22 7.51
C THR A 28 -13.29 2.30 7.22
N ASN A 29 -12.60 3.17 7.97
CA ASN A 29 -11.15 3.36 7.91
C ASN A 29 -10.34 2.13 8.38
N GLU A 30 -11.01 1.06 8.83
CA GLU A 30 -10.39 -0.11 9.46
C GLU A 30 -10.44 -1.37 8.60
N LYS A 31 -11.01 -1.30 7.40
CA LYS A 31 -11.15 -2.45 6.49
C LYS A 31 -10.93 -2.04 5.03
N GLY A 32 -10.65 -3.03 4.20
CA GLY A 32 -10.53 -2.86 2.75
C GLY A 32 -9.40 -1.93 2.32
N LEU A 33 -9.54 -1.36 1.12
CA LEU A 33 -8.54 -0.48 0.51
C LEU A 33 -8.27 0.77 1.36
N THR A 34 -9.27 1.30 2.07
CA THR A 34 -9.11 2.49 2.92
C THR A 34 -8.07 2.24 4.00
N LYS A 35 -8.16 1.12 4.73
CA LYS A 35 -7.14 0.74 5.73
C LYS A 35 -5.75 0.59 5.09
N MET A 36 -5.69 -0.07 3.93
CA MET A 36 -4.41 -0.29 3.24
C MET A 36 -3.70 1.02 2.92
N THR A 37 -4.43 2.04 2.47
CA THR A 37 -3.86 3.38 2.22
C THR A 37 -3.17 3.95 3.45
N GLY A 38 -3.78 3.84 4.62
CA GLY A 38 -3.19 4.30 5.88
C GLY A 38 -1.97 3.50 6.30
N ASP A 39 -2.01 2.18 6.15
CA ASP A 39 -0.89 1.28 6.47
C ASP A 39 0.32 1.51 5.55
N ILE A 40 0.07 1.72 4.24
CA ILE A 40 1.08 2.07 3.25
C ILE A 40 1.72 3.41 3.62
N LEU A 41 0.93 4.45 3.88
CA LEU A 41 1.46 5.76 4.27
C LEU A 41 2.35 5.67 5.51
N LYS A 42 1.87 5.03 6.58
CA LYS A 42 2.66 4.85 7.82
C LYS A 42 3.98 4.15 7.57
N THR A 43 3.99 3.18 6.65
CA THR A 43 5.20 2.47 6.24
C THR A 43 6.14 3.40 5.47
N LEU A 44 5.63 4.18 4.51
CA LEU A 44 6.44 5.14 3.74
C LEU A 44 7.06 6.22 4.64
N LEU A 45 6.26 6.86 5.50
CA LEU A 45 6.74 7.88 6.43
C LEU A 45 7.86 7.34 7.32
N ARG A 46 7.70 6.11 7.79
CA ARG A 46 8.72 5.42 8.58
C ARG A 46 10.01 5.20 7.81
N VAL A 47 9.93 4.68 6.58
CA VAL A 47 11.11 4.44 5.74
C VAL A 47 11.86 5.74 5.46
N LEU A 48 11.15 6.82 5.14
CA LEU A 48 11.74 8.14 4.91
C LEU A 48 12.47 8.69 6.14
N ILE A 49 11.93 8.46 7.35
CA ILE A 49 12.60 8.85 8.59
C ILE A 49 13.82 7.96 8.86
N GLU A 50 13.70 6.65 8.68
CA GLU A 50 14.74 5.68 9.05
C GLU A 50 15.94 5.71 8.10
N GLU A 51 15.70 5.85 6.80
CA GLU A 51 16.76 5.78 5.77
C GLU A 51 17.23 7.18 5.35
N ASP A 52 16.31 8.13 5.14
CA ASP A 52 16.63 9.47 4.64
C ASP A 52 16.73 10.54 5.74
N LYS A 53 16.43 10.18 7.00
CA LYS A 53 16.41 11.09 8.16
C LYS A 53 15.48 12.30 7.96
N MET A 54 14.43 12.13 7.15
CA MET A 54 13.50 13.20 6.82
C MET A 54 12.62 13.55 8.03
N GLN A 55 12.50 14.83 8.34
CA GLN A 55 11.56 15.31 9.37
C GLN A 55 10.15 15.36 8.79
N ILE A 56 9.18 14.74 9.46
CA ILE A 56 7.77 14.76 9.05
C ILE A 56 7.02 15.71 9.96
N SER A 57 6.45 16.78 9.38
CA SER A 57 5.59 17.72 10.08
C SER A 57 4.14 17.65 9.61
N ARG A 58 3.25 18.34 10.33
CA ARG A 58 1.84 18.43 9.93
C ARG A 58 1.67 19.16 8.60
N GLU A 59 2.50 20.17 8.37
CA GLU A 59 2.53 20.96 7.14
C GLU A 59 2.93 20.07 5.96
N SER A 60 3.94 19.21 6.12
CA SER A 60 4.31 18.21 5.10
C SER A 60 3.14 17.28 4.75
N LEU A 61 2.36 16.84 5.74
CA LEU A 61 1.18 16.01 5.50
C LEU A 61 0.06 16.76 4.76
N ILE A 62 -0.16 18.04 5.08
CA ILE A 62 -1.12 18.88 4.36
C ILE A 62 -0.69 19.05 2.89
N SER A 63 0.58 19.36 2.64
CA SER A 63 1.12 19.44 1.29
C SER A 63 0.97 18.12 0.54
N LEU A 64 1.27 16.98 1.19
CA LEU A 64 1.10 15.65 0.61
C LEU A 64 -0.36 15.37 0.22
N ARG A 65 -1.33 15.75 1.05
CA ARG A 65 -2.76 15.59 0.74
C ARG A 65 -3.16 16.39 -0.50
N VAL A 66 -2.71 17.64 -0.61
CA VAL A 66 -3.00 18.49 -1.78
C VAL A 66 -2.41 17.88 -3.05
N LEU A 67 -1.13 17.46 -2.99
CA LEU A 67 -0.46 16.80 -4.10
C LEU A 67 -1.14 15.49 -4.50
N TYR A 68 -1.52 14.66 -3.52
CA TYR A 68 -2.27 13.43 -3.75
C TYR A 68 -3.56 13.70 -4.53
N HIS A 69 -4.36 14.69 -4.09
CA HIS A 69 -5.61 15.02 -4.76
C HIS A 69 -5.37 15.50 -6.20
N LYS A 70 -4.35 16.34 -6.42
CA LYS A 70 -3.97 16.82 -7.76
C LYS A 70 -3.62 15.65 -8.69
N TYR A 71 -2.65 14.82 -8.31
CA TYR A 71 -2.18 13.71 -9.14
C TYR A 71 -3.26 12.64 -9.36
N ALA A 72 -4.09 12.39 -8.35
CA ALA A 72 -5.21 11.47 -8.48
C ALA A 72 -6.25 11.99 -9.48
N SER A 73 -6.58 13.29 -9.43
CA SER A 73 -7.51 13.92 -10.38
C SER A 73 -6.98 13.89 -11.82
N GLU A 74 -5.69 14.15 -12.00
CA GLU A 74 -5.01 14.02 -13.30
C GLU A 74 -5.07 12.58 -13.82
N SER A 75 -4.84 11.60 -12.95
CA SER A 75 -4.89 10.18 -13.28
C SER A 75 -6.30 9.74 -13.69
N ILE A 76 -7.33 10.14 -12.94
CA ILE A 76 -8.73 9.84 -13.27
C ILE A 76 -9.08 10.38 -14.65
N ARG A 77 -8.66 11.62 -14.96
CA ARG A 77 -8.90 12.21 -16.27
C ARG A 77 -8.22 11.42 -17.39
N LYS A 78 -6.94 11.05 -17.19
CA LYS A 78 -6.16 10.26 -18.15
C LYS A 78 -6.79 8.90 -18.40
N TYR A 79 -7.09 8.14 -17.35
CA TYR A 79 -7.64 6.78 -17.49
C TYR A 79 -9.09 6.77 -17.97
N HIS A 80 -9.87 7.81 -17.68
CA HIS A 80 -11.18 7.96 -18.32
C HIS A 80 -11.06 8.13 -19.84
N ALA A 81 -10.11 8.95 -20.32
CA ALA A 81 -9.88 9.12 -21.76
C ALA A 81 -9.42 7.81 -22.41
N ASP A 82 -8.51 7.10 -21.76
CA ASP A 82 -8.00 5.80 -22.22
C ASP A 82 -9.12 4.74 -22.27
N ALA A 83 -9.91 4.63 -21.20
CA ALA A 83 -11.07 3.74 -21.16
C ALA A 83 -12.09 4.08 -22.25
N ARG A 84 -12.36 5.37 -22.48
CA ARG A 84 -13.28 5.82 -23.53
C ARG A 84 -12.79 5.43 -24.93
N PHE A 85 -11.49 5.56 -25.19
CA PHE A 85 -10.87 5.15 -26.45
C PHE A 85 -10.97 3.63 -26.66
N ASN A 86 -10.75 2.84 -25.61
CA ASN A 86 -10.81 1.38 -25.65
C ASN A 86 -12.23 0.81 -25.42
N ASN A 87 -13.26 1.66 -25.41
CA ASN A 87 -14.65 1.29 -25.17
C ASN A 87 -14.89 0.51 -23.85
N LEU A 88 -14.08 0.80 -22.82
CA LEU A 88 -14.19 0.25 -21.47
C LEU A 88 -15.11 1.12 -20.60
N LYS A 89 -15.85 0.49 -19.69
CA LYS A 89 -16.69 1.20 -18.71
C LYS A 89 -15.81 1.80 -17.61
N TYR A 90 -15.88 3.11 -17.44
CA TYR A 90 -15.14 3.85 -16.42
C TYR A 90 -16.06 4.86 -15.71
N ASP A 91 -16.25 4.69 -14.40
CA ASP A 91 -17.09 5.59 -13.61
C ASP A 91 -16.24 6.61 -12.86
N ARG A 92 -16.16 7.82 -13.42
CA ARG A 92 -15.38 8.91 -12.83
C ARG A 92 -15.86 9.32 -11.45
N HIS A 93 -17.18 9.28 -11.22
CA HIS A 93 -17.74 9.74 -9.94
C HIS A 93 -17.36 8.78 -8.82
N ILE A 94 -17.41 7.48 -9.08
CA ILE A 94 -16.94 6.46 -8.13
C ILE A 94 -15.46 6.67 -7.82
N GLU A 95 -14.62 6.88 -8.84
CA GLU A 95 -13.18 7.10 -8.68
C GLU A 95 -12.87 8.37 -7.85
N GLU A 96 -13.54 9.49 -8.16
CA GLU A 96 -13.38 10.75 -7.40
C GLU A 96 -13.82 10.58 -5.94
N ASN A 97 -14.92 9.86 -5.69
CA ASN A 97 -15.36 9.52 -4.33
C ASN A 97 -14.34 8.64 -3.58
N MET A 98 -13.67 7.72 -4.26
CA MET A 98 -12.61 6.90 -3.64
C MET A 98 -11.39 7.76 -3.28
N VAL A 99 -10.97 8.65 -4.18
CA VAL A 99 -9.86 9.59 -3.93
C VAL A 99 -10.13 10.46 -2.71
N GLU A 100 -11.34 11.01 -2.58
CA GLU A 100 -11.71 11.83 -1.41
C GLU A 100 -11.64 11.02 -0.10
N LYS A 101 -12.14 9.78 -0.11
CA LYS A 101 -12.04 8.87 1.06
C LYS A 101 -10.59 8.58 1.43
N PHE A 102 -9.76 8.25 0.45
CA PHE A 102 -8.34 7.95 0.67
C PHE A 102 -7.56 9.18 1.13
N SER A 103 -7.83 10.35 0.54
CA SER A 103 -7.23 11.64 0.91
C SER A 103 -7.52 12.00 2.36
N ARG A 104 -8.75 11.78 2.83
CA ARG A 104 -9.12 11.97 4.23
C ARG A 104 -8.38 11.02 5.15
N HIS A 105 -8.39 9.73 4.80
CA HIS A 105 -7.72 8.71 5.61
C HIS A 105 -6.20 8.89 5.68
N LEU A 106 -5.58 9.42 4.62
CA LEU A 106 -4.16 9.77 4.59
C LEU A 106 -3.79 10.76 5.71
N MET A 107 -4.61 11.79 5.91
CA MET A 107 -4.40 12.75 7.01
C MET A 107 -4.55 12.10 8.38
N ASP A 108 -5.61 11.31 8.58
CA ASP A 108 -5.88 10.63 9.85
C ASP A 108 -4.73 9.67 10.20
N ALA A 109 -4.27 8.89 9.22
CA ALA A 109 -3.17 7.95 9.37
C ALA A 109 -1.84 8.66 9.65
N GLY A 110 -1.56 9.78 8.99
CA GLY A 110 -0.36 10.59 9.22
C GLY A 110 -0.34 11.22 10.62
N ILE A 111 -1.45 11.80 11.06
CA ILE A 111 -1.58 12.35 12.43
C ILE A 111 -1.44 11.23 13.47
N SER A 112 -2.07 10.08 13.22
CA SER A 112 -1.93 8.89 14.08
C SER A 112 -0.48 8.43 14.19
N TYR A 113 0.25 8.42 13.06
CA TYR A 113 1.67 8.09 13.02
C TYR A 113 2.51 9.06 13.86
N MET A 114 2.29 10.37 13.73
CA MET A 114 3.03 11.38 14.51
C MET A 114 2.83 11.20 16.02
N ARG A 115 1.64 10.75 16.47
CA ARG A 115 1.36 10.48 17.89
C ARG A 115 2.03 9.21 18.40
N LYS A 116 2.04 8.16 17.57
CA LYS A 116 2.62 6.85 17.92
C LYS A 116 3.48 6.33 16.77
N PRO A 117 4.71 6.86 16.62
CA PRO A 117 5.57 6.53 15.49
C PRO A 117 6.19 5.15 15.63
N VAL A 118 6.10 4.45 16.77
CA VAL A 118 6.63 3.09 16.94
C VAL A 118 5.45 2.11 17.10
N GLY A 119 5.36 1.14 16.19
CA GLY A 119 4.27 0.17 16.15
C GLY A 119 4.76 -1.22 15.72
N THR A 120 3.89 -2.23 15.90
CA THR A 120 4.18 -3.62 15.55
C THR A 120 4.48 -3.76 14.06
N ARG A 121 5.63 -4.34 13.74
CA ARG A 121 6.05 -4.66 12.38
C ARG A 121 5.66 -6.09 12.05
N ILE A 122 5.42 -6.37 10.76
CA ILE A 122 5.57 -7.75 10.27
C ILE A 122 7.05 -8.10 10.46
N PRO A 123 7.38 -9.16 11.22
CA PRO A 123 8.76 -9.57 11.42
C PRO A 123 9.39 -9.97 10.09
N ASP A 124 10.69 -9.69 9.93
CA ASP A 124 11.45 -10.25 8.81
C ASP A 124 11.53 -11.78 8.92
N TRP A 125 11.88 -12.44 7.82
CA TRP A 125 11.96 -13.90 7.77
C TRP A 125 12.96 -14.49 8.77
N LEU A 126 14.07 -13.80 9.09
CA LEU A 126 15.05 -14.30 10.05
C LEU A 126 14.45 -14.30 11.46
N ARG A 127 13.76 -13.22 11.84
CA ARG A 127 13.03 -13.13 13.10
C ARG A 127 11.90 -14.15 13.18
N THR A 128 11.14 -14.33 12.10
CA THR A 128 10.05 -15.32 12.05
C THR A 128 10.58 -16.74 12.18
N ILE A 129 11.65 -17.12 11.47
CA ILE A 129 12.26 -18.45 11.57
C ILE A 129 12.86 -18.69 12.95
N SER A 130 13.48 -17.65 13.54
CA SER A 130 14.01 -17.73 14.91
C SER A 130 12.91 -18.02 15.92
N ALA A 131 11.76 -17.33 15.81
CA ALA A 131 10.62 -17.55 16.68
C ALA A 131 9.84 -18.84 16.38
N HIS A 132 9.83 -19.27 15.11
CA HIS A 132 9.06 -20.41 14.63
C HIS A 132 9.86 -21.21 13.58
N LYS A 133 10.74 -22.11 14.06
CA LYS A 133 11.71 -22.83 13.22
C LYS A 133 11.11 -23.57 12.01
N LYS A 134 9.93 -24.19 12.17
CA LYS A 134 9.28 -25.02 11.13
C LYS A 134 8.27 -24.27 10.24
N ILE A 135 8.29 -22.93 10.24
CA ILE A 135 7.26 -22.13 9.56
C ILE A 135 7.25 -22.37 8.03
N ARG A 136 8.41 -22.66 7.44
CA ARG A 136 8.53 -22.85 5.99
C ARG A 136 7.91 -24.17 5.54
N GLU A 137 8.16 -25.23 6.30
CA GLU A 137 7.60 -26.55 6.07
C GLU A 137 6.08 -26.50 6.22
N GLN A 138 5.59 -25.89 7.30
CA GLN A 138 4.14 -25.73 7.52
C GLN A 138 3.45 -24.94 6.41
N LEU A 139 4.05 -23.83 5.95
CA LEU A 139 3.49 -23.07 4.83
C LEU A 139 3.48 -23.90 3.54
N ARG A 140 4.53 -24.69 3.28
CA ARG A 140 4.58 -25.59 2.12
C ARG A 140 3.48 -26.63 2.19
N ASP A 141 3.33 -27.29 3.34
CA ASP A 141 2.35 -28.36 3.52
C ASP A 141 0.91 -27.83 3.39
N VAL A 142 0.62 -26.62 3.88
CA VAL A 142 -0.68 -25.93 3.69
C VAL A 142 -0.95 -25.61 2.21
N VAL A 143 0.07 -25.19 1.45
CA VAL A 143 -0.08 -24.89 0.02
C VAL A 143 -0.32 -26.17 -0.77
N ILE A 144 0.39 -27.26 -0.47
CA ILE A 144 0.18 -28.56 -1.11
C ILE A 144 -1.25 -29.04 -0.85
N ALA A 145 -1.70 -29.03 0.41
CA ALA A 145 -3.03 -29.48 0.78
C ALA A 145 -4.18 -28.64 0.18
N ASN A 146 -3.95 -27.36 -0.14
CA ASN A 146 -4.95 -26.50 -0.80
C ASN A 146 -4.96 -26.62 -2.34
N ASN A 147 -3.90 -27.17 -2.92
CA ASN A 147 -3.75 -27.32 -4.37
C ASN A 147 -4.10 -28.75 -4.84
N GLU A 148 -4.29 -29.70 -3.91
CA GLU A 148 -5.03 -30.96 -4.13
C GLU A 148 -6.54 -30.71 -4.13
#